data_AF-X1AJG0-F1
#
_entry.id   AF-X1AJG0-F1
#
_cell.length_a   1.000
_cell.length_b   1.000
_cell.length_c   1.000
_cell.angle_alpha   90.00
_cell.angle_beta   90.00
_cell.angle_gamma   90.00
#
_symmetry.space_group_name_H-M   'P 1'
#
loop_
_entity.id
_entity.type
_entity.pdbx_description
1 polymer ?
#
loop_
_entity_poly.entity_id
_entity_poly.type
_entity_poly.pdbx_seq_one_letter_code
_entity_poly.pdbx_strand_id
1 'polypeptide(L)'
;MKESVGMIMIFWNSDSSLLATGLPLKAISKLLANSSSEEELQQSLEKLGTKYLTRYLIIREYRTLAETGLQKLPIIPIIAGIPGAGKTTIAKELSTALNIGLVIGGDALRSSLRSIIQKNDDEVLHSSVYDTWKFFGNYNEENLISGYKSQAKIMNFSIQKMIADRGLRDGESMIV
;
A
#
# COMPACT_ATOMS: atom_id res chain seq x y z
N MET A 1 14.75 9.24 36.46
CA MET A 1 13.76 8.64 35.53
C MET A 1 14.33 8.76 34.13
N LYS A 2 14.62 7.64 33.47
CA LYS A 2 15.07 7.65 32.08
C LYS A 2 13.89 8.10 31.22
N GLU A 3 14.06 9.20 30.49
CA GLU A 3 13.17 9.54 29.38
C GLU A 3 13.17 8.35 28.42
N SER A 4 12.05 7.64 28.38
CA SER A 4 11.78 6.72 27.29
C SER A 4 11.72 7.57 26.03
N VAL A 5 12.73 7.46 25.18
CA VAL A 5 12.68 7.93 23.79
C VAL A 5 11.53 7.17 23.15
N GLY A 6 10.33 7.76 23.21
CA GLY A 6 9.15 7.24 22.56
C GLY A 6 9.47 7.15 21.08
N MET A 7 9.36 5.96 20.52
CA MET A 7 9.50 5.75 19.08
C MET A 7 8.50 6.69 18.39
N ILE A 8 9.01 7.77 17.79
CA ILE A 8 8.20 8.73 17.04
C ILE A 8 7.67 7.95 15.83
N MET A 9 6.44 7.45 15.94
CA MET A 9 5.78 6.79 14.85
C MET A 9 5.51 7.84 13.77
N ILE A 10 6.08 7.59 12.59
CA ILE A 10 6.10 8.48 11.44
C ILE A 10 4.71 9.05 11.11
N PHE A 11 3.65 8.27 11.34
CA PHE A 11 2.27 8.66 11.02
C PHE A 11 1.59 9.61 12.02
N TRP A 12 2.07 9.72 13.26
CA TRP A 12 1.31 10.45 14.29
C TRP A 12 1.62 11.95 14.35
N ASN A 13 2.67 12.41 13.66
CA ASN A 13 2.95 13.84 13.47
C ASN A 13 1.95 14.46 12.46
N SER A 14 1.50 15.70 12.65
CA SER A 14 0.72 16.45 11.64
C SER A 14 1.42 16.48 10.27
N ASP A 15 2.75 16.47 10.28
CA ASP A 15 3.60 16.53 9.09
C ASP A 15 3.67 15.19 8.33
N SER A 16 3.15 14.10 8.91
CA SER A 16 3.22 12.76 8.32
C SER A 16 2.51 12.67 6.97
N SER A 17 1.46 13.47 6.78
CA SER A 17 0.73 13.58 5.51
C SER A 17 1.63 14.01 4.36
N LEU A 18 2.73 14.74 4.64
CA LEU A 18 3.70 15.14 3.61
C LEU A 18 4.49 13.96 3.05
N LEU A 19 4.72 12.90 3.84
CA LEU A 19 5.46 11.73 3.37
C LEU A 19 4.72 11.00 2.25
N ALA A 20 3.39 11.07 2.28
CA ALA A 20 2.56 10.41 1.30
C ALA A 20 2.36 11.23 0.01
N THR A 21 2.93 12.43 -0.07
CA THR A 21 3.06 13.17 -1.34
C THR A 21 3.98 12.45 -2.33
N GLY A 22 4.94 11.65 -1.83
CA GLY A 22 6.00 11.04 -2.62
C GLY A 22 7.15 12.01 -2.94
N LEU A 23 7.22 13.16 -2.27
CA LEU A 23 8.34 14.08 -2.37
C LEU A 23 9.59 13.49 -1.68
N PRO A 24 10.80 13.78 -2.18
CA PRO A 24 12.03 13.44 -1.47
C PRO A 24 12.07 14.09 -0.08
N LEU A 25 12.64 13.40 0.92
CA LEU A 25 12.74 13.93 2.29
C LEU A 25 13.38 15.31 2.37
N LYS A 26 14.36 15.60 1.51
CA LYS A 26 15.00 16.93 1.40
C LYS A 26 14.01 18.03 0.98
N ALA A 27 13.06 17.71 0.11
CA ALA A 27 12.02 18.65 -0.31
C ALA A 27 10.99 18.86 0.81
N ILE A 28 10.58 17.78 1.49
CA ILE A 28 9.68 17.83 2.65
C ILE A 28 10.31 18.70 3.76
N SER A 29 11.58 18.49 4.08
CA SER A 29 12.30 19.29 5.09
C SER A 29 12.32 20.78 4.74
N LYS A 30 12.51 21.15 3.47
CA LYS A 30 12.45 22.56 3.03
C LYS A 30 11.05 23.15 3.15
N LEU A 31 10.01 22.37 2.82
CA LEU A 31 8.63 22.81 2.98
C LEU A 31 8.33 23.10 4.45
N LEU A 32 8.68 22.17 5.35
CA LEU A 32 8.49 22.33 6.79
C LEU A 32 9.28 23.52 7.37
N ALA A 33 10.47 23.81 6.84
CA ALA A 33 11.28 24.94 7.31
C ALA A 33 10.76 26.31 6.83
N ASN A 34 10.05 26.35 5.69
CA ASN A 34 9.65 27.60 5.02
C ASN A 34 8.16 27.94 5.18
N SER A 35 7.32 26.98 5.57
CA SER A 35 5.90 27.18 5.76
C SER A 35 5.58 27.46 7.22
N SER A 36 5.06 28.65 7.49
CA SER A 36 4.64 29.11 8.82
C SER A 36 3.14 28.87 9.06
N SER A 37 2.36 28.73 7.99
CA SER A 37 0.95 28.34 8.03
C SER A 37 0.64 27.18 7.08
N GLU A 38 -0.53 26.60 7.27
CA GLU A 38 -1.02 25.52 6.43
C GLU A 38 -1.35 25.99 5.00
N GLU A 39 -1.86 27.22 4.84
CA GLU A 39 -2.09 27.82 3.53
C GLU A 39 -0.79 27.98 2.75
N GLU A 40 0.29 28.42 3.42
CA GLU A 40 1.61 28.54 2.79
C GLU A 40 2.16 27.18 2.35
N LEU A 41 1.94 26.14 3.16
CA LEU A 41 2.32 24.77 2.81
C LEU A 41 1.55 24.28 1.58
N GLN A 42 0.23 24.48 1.55
CA GLN A 42 -0.61 24.08 0.43
C GLN A 42 -0.23 24.81 -0.86
N GLN A 43 0.00 26.13 -0.81
CA GLN A 43 0.49 26.90 -1.95
C GLN A 43 1.85 26.42 -2.43
N SER A 44 2.75 26.06 -1.52
CA SER A 44 4.07 25.53 -1.86
C SER A 44 3.99 24.16 -2.52
N LEU A 45 3.11 23.28 -2.03
CA LEU A 45 2.82 21.99 -2.66
C LEU A 45 2.21 22.17 -4.05
N GLU A 46 1.27 23.11 -4.21
CA GLU A 46 0.65 23.42 -5.50
C GLU A 46 1.68 23.90 -6.53
N LYS A 47 2.60 24.79 -6.11
CA LYS A 47 3.71 25.27 -6.95
C LYS A 47 4.65 24.14 -7.39
N LEU A 48 4.88 23.14 -6.55
CA LEU A 48 5.66 21.94 -6.92
C LEU A 48 4.88 21.02 -7.87
N GLY A 49 3.55 21.07 -7.80
CA GLY A 49 2.64 20.36 -8.69
C GLY A 49 1.36 19.95 -7.96
N THR A 50 0.23 20.15 -8.62
CA THR A 50 -1.12 19.83 -8.10
C THR A 50 -1.22 18.43 -7.51
N LYS A 51 -0.58 17.42 -8.12
CA LYS A 51 -0.55 16.04 -7.61
C LYS A 51 -0.06 15.92 -6.16
N TYR A 52 0.89 16.75 -5.72
CA TYR A 52 1.43 16.69 -4.36
C TYR A 52 0.45 17.27 -3.37
N LEU A 53 -0.16 18.41 -3.70
CA LEU A 53 -1.24 19.00 -2.91
C LEU A 53 -2.41 18.03 -2.79
N THR A 54 -2.86 17.45 -3.91
CA THR A 54 -3.97 16.49 -3.94
C THR A 54 -3.69 15.30 -3.01
N ARG A 55 -2.49 14.69 -3.09
CA ARG A 55 -2.12 13.57 -2.21
C ARG A 55 -2.10 13.97 -0.74
N TYR A 56 -1.54 15.13 -0.42
CA TYR A 56 -1.49 15.67 0.93
C TYR A 56 -2.90 15.86 1.50
N LEU A 57 -3.78 16.55 0.76
CA LEU A 57 -5.15 16.83 1.20
C LEU A 57 -5.96 15.55 1.36
N ILE A 58 -5.89 14.62 0.41
CA ILE A 58 -6.58 13.34 0.48
C ILE A 58 -6.22 12.59 1.77
N ILE A 59 -4.92 12.49 2.06
CA ILE A 59 -4.46 11.69 3.21
C ILE A 59 -4.78 12.36 4.53
N ARG A 60 -4.69 13.69 4.58
CA ARG A 60 -5.12 14.47 5.73
C ARG A 60 -6.64 14.34 5.97
N GLU A 61 -7.45 14.44 4.92
CA GLU A 61 -8.91 14.27 5.01
C GLU A 61 -9.25 12.87 5.52
N TYR A 62 -8.68 11.81 4.93
CA TYR A 62 -8.90 10.44 5.39
C TYR A 62 -8.46 10.21 6.82
N ARG A 63 -7.31 10.76 7.22
CA ARG A 63 -6.85 10.70 8.61
C ARG A 63 -7.85 11.35 9.57
N THR A 64 -8.34 12.53 9.22
CA THR A 64 -9.35 13.24 10.01
C THR A 64 -10.64 12.42 10.13
N LEU A 65 -11.12 11.82 9.02
CA LEU A 65 -12.30 10.98 9.02
C LEU A 65 -12.13 9.72 9.88
N ALA A 66 -10.96 9.09 9.83
CA ALA A 66 -10.64 7.91 10.63
C ALA A 66 -10.54 8.26 12.13
N GLU A 67 -9.83 9.33 12.48
CA GLU A 67 -9.65 9.78 13.87
C GLU A 67 -10.96 10.25 14.52
N THR A 68 -11.85 10.88 13.75
CA THR A 68 -13.16 11.36 14.24
C THR A 68 -14.28 10.31 14.17
N GLY A 69 -14.01 9.14 13.59
CA GLY A 69 -15.04 8.11 13.36
C GLY A 69 -16.14 8.53 12.37
N LEU A 70 -15.91 9.58 11.58
CA LEU A 70 -16.85 10.08 10.56
C LEU A 70 -16.63 9.44 9.18
N GLN A 71 -15.67 8.52 9.06
CA GLN A 71 -15.45 7.70 7.88
C GLN A 71 -16.74 6.93 7.52
N LYS A 72 -17.29 7.18 6.33
CA LYS A 72 -18.47 6.47 5.79
C LYS A 72 -18.13 5.36 4.81
N LEU A 73 -16.97 5.44 4.16
CA LEU A 73 -16.53 4.51 3.13
C LEU A 73 -15.30 3.74 3.61
N PRO A 74 -15.17 2.44 3.26
CA PRO A 74 -13.99 1.66 3.61
C PRO A 74 -12.72 2.29 3.04
N ILE A 75 -11.65 2.30 3.84
CA ILE A 75 -10.32 2.73 3.38
C ILE A 75 -9.56 1.49 2.94
N ILE A 76 -9.15 1.46 1.67
CA ILE A 76 -8.49 0.30 1.05
C ILE A 76 -7.17 0.72 0.39
N PRO A 77 -6.08 0.91 1.15
CA PRO A 77 -4.77 1.22 0.59
C PRO A 77 -4.20 -0.02 -0.10
N ILE A 78 -3.74 0.14 -1.34
CA ILE A 78 -3.06 -0.92 -2.11
C ILE A 78 -1.58 -0.57 -2.23
N ILE A 79 -0.71 -1.41 -1.69
CA ILE A 79 0.72 -1.18 -1.53
C ILE A 79 1.50 -2.12 -2.44
N ALA A 80 1.92 -1.58 -3.59
CA ALA A 80 2.71 -2.29 -4.58
C ALA A 80 4.18 -1.84 -4.60
N GLY A 81 5.07 -2.72 -5.07
CA GLY A 81 6.51 -2.43 -5.18
C GLY A 81 7.40 -3.67 -5.16
N ILE A 82 8.67 -3.48 -5.48
CA ILE A 82 9.66 -4.58 -5.56
C ILE A 82 9.96 -5.21 -4.19
N PRO A 83 10.45 -6.47 -4.13
CA PRO A 83 10.92 -7.08 -2.90
C PRO A 83 11.94 -6.19 -2.17
N GLY A 84 11.89 -6.15 -0.84
CA GLY A 84 12.80 -5.32 -0.03
C GLY A 84 12.49 -3.82 0.01
N ALA A 85 11.51 -3.30 -0.75
CA ALA A 85 11.15 -1.88 -0.75
C ALA A 85 10.43 -1.36 0.51
N GLY A 86 10.29 -2.18 1.57
CA GLY A 86 9.62 -1.77 2.81
C GLY A 86 8.09 -1.85 2.81
N LYS A 87 7.46 -2.48 1.81
CA LYS A 87 5.98 -2.62 1.69
C LYS A 87 5.31 -3.12 2.97
N THR A 88 5.84 -4.20 3.55
CA THR A 88 5.27 -4.80 4.77
C THR A 88 5.43 -3.88 5.98
N THR A 89 6.52 -3.10 6.03
CA THR A 89 6.75 -2.12 7.09
C THR A 89 5.71 -1.00 7.01
N ILE A 90 5.57 -0.39 5.82
CA ILE A 90 4.59 0.70 5.64
C ILE A 90 3.14 0.22 5.82
N ALA A 91 2.82 -1.02 5.42
CA ALA A 91 1.50 -1.62 5.66
C ALA A 91 1.16 -1.72 7.16
N LYS A 92 2.14 -2.13 7.99
CA LYS A 92 1.96 -2.23 9.45
C LYS A 92 1.83 -0.87 10.12
N GLU A 93 2.65 0.09 9.69
CA GLU A 93 2.54 1.47 10.19
C GLU A 93 1.19 2.07 9.83
N LEU A 94 0.73 1.88 8.61
CA LEU A 94 -0.57 2.39 8.14
C LEU A 94 -1.74 1.69 8.85
N SER A 95 -1.64 0.39 9.11
CA SER A 95 -2.61 -0.37 9.91
C SER A 95 -2.79 0.24 11.30
N THR A 96 -1.69 0.62 11.94
CA THR A 96 -1.70 1.26 13.26
C THR A 96 -2.27 2.68 13.17
N ALA A 97 -1.85 3.46 12.18
CA ALA A 97 -2.26 4.85 12.00
C ALA A 97 -3.75 5.03 11.67
N LEU A 98 -4.31 4.12 10.85
CA LEU A 98 -5.70 4.18 10.43
C LEU A 98 -6.61 3.25 11.25
N ASN A 99 -6.08 2.58 12.27
CA ASN A 99 -6.80 1.57 13.06
C ASN A 99 -7.45 0.49 12.17
N ILE A 100 -6.74 0.05 11.12
CA ILE A 100 -7.20 -0.98 10.18
C ILE A 100 -6.59 -2.31 10.60
N GLY A 101 -7.41 -3.22 11.14
CA GLY A 101 -6.96 -4.53 11.59
C GLY A 101 -6.65 -5.52 10.46
N LEU A 102 -7.34 -5.39 9.32
CA LEU A 102 -7.21 -6.33 8.21
C LEU A 102 -6.04 -5.93 7.28
N VAL A 103 -4.91 -6.64 7.39
CA VAL A 103 -3.71 -6.43 6.55
C VAL A 103 -3.39 -7.72 5.79
N ILE A 104 -3.35 -7.64 4.46
CA ILE A 104 -3.35 -8.81 3.59
C ILE A 104 -2.14 -8.78 2.66
N GLY A 105 -1.12 -9.56 3.02
CA GLY A 105 0.09 -9.68 2.19
C GLY A 105 -0.12 -10.63 1.00
N GLY A 106 0.32 -10.22 -0.18
CA GLY A 106 0.26 -11.05 -1.40
C GLY A 106 0.94 -12.41 -1.27
N ASP A 107 2.08 -12.50 -0.57
CA ASP A 107 2.75 -13.79 -0.33
C ASP A 107 1.97 -14.70 0.62
N ALA A 108 1.34 -14.13 1.65
CA ALA A 108 0.50 -14.89 2.57
C ALA A 108 -0.75 -15.43 1.85
N LEU A 109 -1.41 -14.57 1.05
CA LEU A 109 -2.55 -14.98 0.22
C LEU A 109 -2.14 -16.08 -0.78
N ARG A 110 -0.99 -15.94 -1.45
CA ARG A 110 -0.46 -16.95 -2.38
C ARG A 110 -0.19 -18.28 -1.68
N SER A 111 0.37 -18.24 -0.46
CA SER A 111 0.59 -19.43 0.36
C SER A 111 -0.73 -20.12 0.72
N SER A 112 -1.75 -19.35 1.11
CA SER A 112 -3.09 -19.88 1.38
C SER A 112 -3.71 -20.51 0.13
N LEU A 113 -3.63 -19.85 -1.02
CA LEU A 113 -4.15 -20.39 -2.29
C LEU A 113 -3.45 -21.70 -2.69
N ARG A 114 -2.13 -21.83 -2.48
CA ARG A 114 -1.39 -23.08 -2.73
C ARG A 114 -1.83 -24.24 -1.85
N SER A 115 -2.38 -23.98 -0.67
CA SER A 115 -2.91 -25.03 0.21
C SER A 115 -4.28 -25.56 -0.24
N ILE A 116 -5.02 -24.76 -1.02
CA ILE A 116 -6.38 -25.07 -1.47
C ILE A 116 -6.36 -25.61 -2.91
N ILE A 117 -5.56 -24.99 -3.78
CA ILE A 117 -5.43 -25.36 -5.21
C ILE A 117 -4.31 -26.37 -5.33
N GLN A 118 -4.63 -27.58 -5.80
CA GLN A 118 -3.61 -28.62 -5.95
C GLN A 118 -2.60 -28.23 -7.02
N LYS A 119 -1.36 -28.70 -6.89
CA LYS A 119 -0.29 -28.40 -7.85
C LYS A 119 -0.66 -28.84 -9.28
N ASN A 120 -1.38 -29.94 -9.42
CA ASN A 120 -1.80 -30.46 -10.72
C ASN A 120 -2.89 -29.59 -11.39
N ASP A 121 -3.64 -28.81 -10.61
CA ASP A 121 -4.66 -27.89 -11.12
C ASP A 121 -4.03 -26.57 -11.58
N ASP A 122 -2.94 -26.14 -10.92
CA ASP A 122 -2.22 -24.92 -11.28
C ASP A 122 -0.74 -24.95 -10.90
N GLU A 123 0.11 -25.44 -11.80
CA GLU A 123 1.55 -25.53 -11.53
C GLU A 123 2.24 -24.15 -11.41
N VAL A 124 1.71 -23.15 -12.13
CA VAL A 124 2.24 -21.78 -12.16
C VAL A 124 2.10 -21.14 -10.78
N LEU A 125 0.96 -21.31 -10.11
CA LEU A 125 0.73 -20.84 -8.75
C LEU A 125 1.76 -21.40 -7.77
N HIS A 126 2.17 -22.66 -7.95
CA HIS A 126 3.12 -23.38 -7.08
C HIS A 126 4.60 -23.06 -7.37
N SER A 127 4.91 -22.36 -8.46
CA SER A 127 6.27 -21.97 -8.84
C SER A 127 6.71 -20.61 -8.28
N SER A 128 8.02 -20.38 -8.23
CA SER A 128 8.58 -19.02 -8.09
C SER A 128 8.17 -18.17 -9.30
N VAL A 129 7.92 -16.87 -9.08
CA VAL A 129 7.64 -15.88 -10.14
C VAL A 129 8.77 -15.87 -11.18
N TYR A 130 10.01 -16.07 -10.74
CA TYR A 130 11.19 -16.08 -11.62
C TYR A 130 11.28 -17.34 -12.49
N ASP A 131 10.54 -18.39 -12.14
CA ASP A 131 10.55 -19.69 -12.82
C ASP A 131 9.28 -19.93 -13.66
N THR A 132 8.29 -19.04 -13.61
CA THR A 132 7.01 -19.24 -14.29
C THR A 132 7.13 -19.35 -15.82
N TRP A 133 8.20 -18.82 -16.41
CA TRP A 133 8.44 -18.93 -17.85
C TRP A 133 8.60 -20.39 -18.31
N LYS A 134 9.04 -21.30 -17.43
CA LYS A 134 9.26 -22.72 -17.74
C LYS A 134 7.99 -23.43 -18.21
N PHE A 135 6.82 -22.94 -17.81
CA PHE A 135 5.52 -23.48 -18.23
C PHE A 135 5.08 -22.99 -19.62
N PHE A 136 5.82 -22.03 -20.22
CA PHE A 136 5.50 -21.41 -21.51
C PHE A 136 6.55 -21.71 -22.59
N GLY A 137 7.60 -22.47 -22.26
CA GLY A 137 8.64 -22.93 -23.19
C GLY A 137 10.03 -22.42 -22.83
N ASN A 138 10.81 -22.07 -23.85
CA ASN A 138 12.18 -21.59 -23.66
C ASN A 138 12.23 -20.20 -23.03
N TYR A 139 13.32 -19.88 -22.34
CA TYR A 139 13.50 -18.56 -21.75
C TYR A 139 13.57 -17.48 -22.84
N ASN A 140 12.58 -16.59 -22.83
CA ASN A 140 12.54 -15.36 -23.60
C ASN A 140 11.62 -14.36 -22.86
N GLU A 141 11.65 -13.10 -23.29
CA GLU A 141 10.87 -12.03 -22.65
C GLU A 141 9.35 -12.31 -22.68
N GLU A 142 8.84 -12.82 -23.79
CA GLU A 142 7.41 -13.13 -23.97
C GLU A 142 6.94 -14.20 -22.98
N ASN A 143 7.70 -15.28 -22.81
CA ASN A 143 7.42 -16.38 -21.90
C ASN A 143 7.59 -15.95 -20.44
N LEU A 144 8.56 -15.09 -20.15
CA LEU A 144 8.72 -14.47 -18.82
C LEU A 144 7.50 -13.65 -18.44
N ILE A 145 7.06 -12.76 -19.32
CA ILE A 145 5.87 -11.92 -19.12
C ILE A 145 4.61 -12.79 -19.03
N SER A 146 4.48 -13.82 -19.87
CA SER A 146 3.34 -14.73 -19.88
C SER A 146 3.25 -15.54 -18.58
N GLY A 147 4.38 -16.07 -18.11
CA GLY A 147 4.48 -16.75 -16.83
C GLY A 147 4.07 -15.86 -15.66
N TYR A 148 4.61 -14.63 -15.61
CA TYR A 148 4.25 -13.65 -14.60
C TYR A 148 2.75 -13.32 -14.64
N LYS A 149 2.21 -13.02 -15.83
CA LYS A 149 0.79 -12.67 -16.01
C LYS A 149 -0.13 -13.82 -15.61
N SER A 150 0.24 -15.06 -15.90
CA SER A 150 -0.53 -16.24 -15.52
C SER A 150 -0.65 -16.37 -14.00
N GLN A 151 0.47 -16.27 -13.28
CA GLN A 151 0.45 -16.29 -11.81
C GLN A 151 -0.29 -15.08 -11.23
N ALA A 152 -0.02 -13.89 -11.77
CA ALA A 152 -0.64 -12.64 -11.33
C ALA A 152 -2.16 -12.64 -11.55
N LYS A 153 -2.67 -13.31 -12.58
CA LYS A 153 -4.11 -13.40 -12.87
C LYS A 153 -4.90 -13.96 -11.68
N ILE A 154 -4.42 -15.04 -11.08
CA ILE A 154 -5.09 -15.72 -9.96
C ILE A 154 -5.01 -14.87 -8.70
N MET A 155 -3.83 -14.30 -8.44
CA MET A 155 -3.62 -13.39 -7.31
C MET A 155 -4.51 -12.15 -7.40
N ASN A 156 -4.53 -11.49 -8.56
CA ASN A 156 -5.34 -10.30 -8.80
C ASN A 156 -6.83 -10.61 -8.71
N PHE A 157 -7.28 -11.74 -9.27
CA PHE A 157 -8.68 -12.16 -9.14
C PHE A 157 -9.07 -12.36 -7.67
N SER A 158 -8.22 -13.03 -6.90
CA SER A 158 -8.47 -13.29 -5.47
C SER A 158 -8.54 -12.00 -4.65
N ILE A 159 -7.59 -11.08 -4.88
CA ILE A 159 -7.58 -9.75 -4.25
C ILE A 159 -8.81 -8.94 -4.64
N GLN A 160 -9.18 -8.92 -5.92
CA GLN A 160 -10.36 -8.20 -6.40
C GLN A 160 -11.64 -8.73 -5.76
N LYS A 161 -11.78 -10.05 -5.65
CA LYS A 161 -12.94 -10.67 -4.98
C LYS A 161 -13.01 -10.30 -3.51
N MET A 162 -11.88 -10.34 -2.82
CA MET A 162 -11.80 -9.92 -1.42
C MET A 162 -12.15 -8.44 -1.23
N ILE A 163 -11.63 -7.54 -2.07
CA ILE A 163 -11.98 -6.12 -2.03
C ILE A 163 -13.47 -5.92 -2.32
N ALA A 164 -14.03 -6.62 -3.31
CA ALA A 164 -15.44 -6.50 -3.65
C ALA A 164 -16.36 -7.01 -2.52
N ASP A 165 -16.06 -8.19 -1.99
CA ASP A 165 -16.90 -8.85 -0.99
C ASP A 165 -16.75 -8.22 0.41
N ARG A 166 -15.51 -8.03 0.88
CA ARG A 166 -15.25 -7.50 2.22
C ARG A 166 -15.23 -5.98 2.23
N GLY A 167 -14.52 -5.38 1.28
CA GLY A 167 -14.34 -3.95 1.23
C GLY A 167 -15.63 -3.24 0.83
N LEU A 168 -16.08 -3.47 -0.40
CA LEU A 168 -17.17 -2.70 -0.98
C LEU A 168 -18.56 -3.13 -0.49
N ARG A 169 -18.81 -4.44 -0.38
CA ARG A 169 -20.11 -4.96 0.05
C ARG A 169 -20.29 -4.88 1.57
N ASP A 170 -19.29 -5.35 2.34
CA ASP A 170 -19.40 -5.43 3.81
C ASP A 170 -18.89 -4.15 4.50
N GLY A 171 -18.26 -3.22 3.77
CA GLY A 171 -17.77 -1.94 4.31
C GLY A 171 -16.48 -2.05 5.12
N GLU A 172 -15.73 -3.14 4.97
CA GLU A 172 -14.54 -3.41 5.77
C GLU A 172 -13.31 -2.65 5.24
N SER A 173 -12.67 -1.86 6.10
CA SER A 173 -11.38 -1.24 5.75
C SER A 173 -10.27 -2.29 5.80
N MET A 174 -9.33 -2.25 4.85
CA MET A 174 -8.26 -3.25 4.74
C MET A 174 -7.04 -2.67 4.04
N ILE A 175 -5.86 -3.22 4.32
CA ILE A 175 -4.63 -2.90 3.60
C ILE A 175 -4.22 -4.11 2.77
N VAL A 176 -3.93 -3.88 1.49
CA VAL A 176 -3.56 -4.91 0.51
C VAL A 176 -2.16 -4.67 -0.03
#